data_AF-N9WCK2-F1
#
_entry.id   AF-N9WCK2-F1
#
_cell.length_a   1.000
_cell.length_b   1.000
_cell.length_c   1.000
_cell.angle_alpha   90.00
_cell.angle_beta   90.00
_cell.angle_gamma   90.00
#
_symmetry.space_group_name_H-M   'P 1'
#
loop_
_entity.id
_entity.type
_entity.pdbx_description
1 polymer ?
#
loop_
_entity_poly.entity_id
_entity_poly.type
_entity_poly.pdbx_seq_one_letter_code
_entity_poly.pdbx_strand_id
1 'polypeptide(L)'
;HSNEKLYEGQHDAIVGAELWNAAHHLLRTNRQGYHATKRPNAILLAGLVETDDGRRFKSNHACKGRKRYRYYVVDQASDAGVPGNPMRIPNGELDAAVSQLICKELQDPFALLFKADVELRPSDIAGLEPRAQAMLAAVDQRDYFTVRSLIRKVIIGSSYVEVQLDVSALLNGLAIAGVPHDDTIALKAAARTMRTGKAVRLVQQNGRSPNRAKPNLELARHIVKAREWWSELKSGDIRIADIARREGLNPSWVSRMVRLNFLAPAVVEAIFAGTLPDHLGPDLLRHPKLPLSWQEQLKFLAVTAHKN
;
A
#
# COMPACT_ATOMS: atom_id res chain seq x y z
N HIS A 1 -35.27 34.54 -4.87
CA HIS A 1 -34.67 34.79 -3.54
C HIS A 1 -35.74 34.51 -2.50
N SER A 2 -35.81 33.26 -2.01
CA SER A 2 -36.82 32.88 -1.01
C SER A 2 -36.19 33.03 0.38
N ASN A 3 -36.70 33.98 1.16
CA ASN A 3 -36.33 34.19 2.56
C ASN A 3 -37.11 33.20 3.44
N GLU A 4 -36.48 32.09 3.83
CA GLU A 4 -37.03 31.22 4.89
C GLU A 4 -36.88 31.93 6.24
N LYS A 5 -38.00 32.41 6.78
CA LYS A 5 -38.08 32.87 8.17
C LYS A 5 -38.28 31.67 9.08
N LEU A 6 -37.36 31.48 10.02
CA LEU A 6 -37.49 30.54 11.13
C LEU A 6 -38.45 31.14 12.18
N TYR A 7 -39.44 30.37 12.61
CA TYR A 7 -40.40 30.75 13.64
C TYR A 7 -40.20 29.89 14.88
N GLU A 8 -40.37 30.49 16.05
CA GLU A 8 -40.19 29.85 17.35
C GLU A 8 -41.41 28.94 17.67
N GLY A 9 -41.15 27.73 18.17
CA GLY A 9 -42.21 26.78 18.51
C GLY A 9 -42.92 27.20 19.80
N GLN A 10 -44.25 27.10 19.84
CA GLN A 10 -45.09 27.50 20.98
C GLN A 10 -45.11 26.50 22.14
N HIS A 11 -44.13 25.61 22.21
CA HIS A 11 -44.03 24.58 23.25
C HIS A 11 -42.78 24.78 24.09
N ASP A 12 -42.90 24.58 25.40
CA ASP A 12 -41.75 24.58 26.30
C ASP A 12 -40.71 23.58 25.83
N ALA A 13 -39.47 24.06 25.73
CA ALA A 13 -38.37 23.25 25.25
C ALA A 13 -38.13 22.07 26.21
N ILE A 14 -38.22 20.85 25.68
CA ILE A 14 -37.97 19.60 26.42
C ILE A 14 -36.52 19.55 26.95
N VAL A 15 -35.61 20.28 26.30
CA VAL A 15 -34.19 20.36 26.65
C VAL A 15 -33.75 21.82 26.61
N GLY A 16 -33.02 22.26 27.64
CA GLY A 16 -32.49 23.62 27.70
C GLY A 16 -31.52 23.94 26.55
N ALA A 17 -31.58 25.18 26.05
CA ALA A 17 -30.80 25.61 24.88
C ALA A 17 -29.28 25.42 25.06
N GLU A 18 -28.75 25.56 26.28
CA GLU A 18 -27.34 25.29 26.57
C GLU A 18 -26.97 23.81 26.41
N LEU A 19 -27.80 22.90 26.92
CA LEU A 19 -27.57 21.45 26.76
C LEU A 19 -27.72 21.03 25.29
N TRP A 20 -28.69 21.62 24.59
CA TRP A 20 -28.90 21.42 23.15
C TRP A 20 -27.70 21.88 22.32
N ASN A 21 -27.18 23.07 22.59
CA ASN A 21 -26.02 23.63 21.90
C ASN A 21 -24.73 22.87 22.23
N ALA A 22 -24.54 22.47 23.49
CA ALA A 22 -23.41 21.64 23.92
C ALA A 22 -23.44 20.28 23.22
N ALA A 23 -24.60 19.63 23.14
CA ALA A 23 -24.77 18.37 22.42
C ALA A 23 -24.53 18.52 20.91
N HIS A 24 -25.03 19.59 20.29
CA HIS A 24 -24.76 19.88 18.87
C HIS A 24 -23.30 20.22 18.59
N HIS A 25 -22.62 20.90 19.52
CA HIS A 25 -21.18 21.14 19.45
C HIS A 25 -20.44 19.81 19.53
N LEU A 26 -20.78 18.95 20.51
CA LEU A 26 -20.21 17.62 20.70
C LEU A 26 -20.48 16.69 19.51
N LEU A 27 -21.64 16.75 18.86
CA LEU A 27 -21.95 16.00 17.64
C LEU A 27 -21.24 16.55 16.39
N ARG A 28 -20.95 17.86 16.35
CA ARG A 28 -20.13 18.48 15.29
C ARG A 28 -18.65 18.10 15.45
N THR A 29 -18.12 18.03 16.66
CA THR A 29 -16.77 17.52 16.94
C THR A 29 -16.69 16.00 16.84
N ASN A 30 -17.71 15.25 17.25
CA ASN A 30 -17.78 13.78 17.17
C ASN A 30 -18.40 13.26 15.88
N ARG A 31 -18.28 13.99 14.76
CA ARG A 31 -18.87 13.59 13.47
C ARG A 31 -18.25 12.30 12.88
N GLN A 32 -17.34 11.61 13.57
CA GLN A 32 -16.80 10.31 13.19
C GLN A 32 -16.74 9.28 14.33
N GLY A 33 -17.68 9.32 15.28
CA GLY A 33 -17.90 8.23 16.23
C GLY A 33 -18.98 7.25 15.77
N TYR A 34 -18.56 6.05 15.36
CA TYR A 34 -19.33 4.80 15.30
C TYR A 34 -20.32 4.55 14.14
N HIS A 35 -19.88 3.74 13.17
CA HIS A 35 -20.38 2.38 12.91
C HIS A 35 -19.47 1.70 11.88
N ALA A 36 -18.82 0.62 12.31
CA ALA A 36 -18.06 -0.29 11.46
C ALA A 36 -19.00 -1.06 10.52
N THR A 37 -19.63 -0.37 9.58
CA THR A 37 -20.05 -1.04 8.35
C THR A 37 -18.79 -1.14 7.51
N LYS A 38 -18.25 -2.37 7.39
CA LYS A 38 -17.26 -2.69 6.36
C LYS A 38 -17.77 -2.05 5.07
N ARG A 39 -17.09 -1.02 4.56
CA ARG A 39 -17.38 -0.48 3.24
C ARG A 39 -16.61 -1.35 2.26
N PRO A 40 -17.22 -2.39 1.65
CA PRO A 40 -16.49 -3.36 0.82
C PRO A 40 -15.80 -2.72 -0.40
N ASN A 41 -16.06 -1.43 -0.67
CA ASN A 41 -15.52 -0.68 -1.80
C ASN A 41 -14.90 0.67 -1.45
N ALA A 42 -14.64 0.99 -0.17
CA ALA A 42 -13.96 2.23 0.16
C ALA A 42 -12.49 2.19 -0.33
N ILE A 43 -12.04 3.31 -0.89
CA ILE A 43 -10.69 3.49 -1.42
C ILE A 43 -9.96 4.35 -0.41
N LEU A 44 -8.94 3.78 0.22
CA LEU A 44 -8.33 4.27 1.47
C LEU A 44 -7.96 5.76 1.38
N LEU A 45 -7.23 6.12 0.33
CA LEU A 45 -6.65 7.45 0.13
C LEU A 45 -7.45 8.30 -0.87
N ALA A 46 -8.70 7.92 -1.19
CA ALA A 46 -9.52 8.70 -2.10
C ALA A 46 -9.66 10.15 -1.62
N GLY A 47 -9.29 11.09 -2.49
CA GLY A 47 -9.33 12.54 -2.23
C GLY A 47 -8.19 13.07 -1.36
N LEU A 48 -7.22 12.23 -0.94
CA LEU A 48 -6.11 12.64 -0.07
C LEU A 48 -4.77 12.72 -0.81
N VAL A 49 -4.68 12.18 -2.03
CA VAL A 49 -3.42 12.06 -2.77
C VAL A 49 -3.27 13.21 -3.75
N GLU A 50 -2.15 13.90 -3.66
CA GLU A 50 -1.77 15.04 -4.51
C GLU A 50 -0.34 14.84 -5.06
N THR A 51 -0.03 15.55 -6.12
CA THR A 51 1.34 15.73 -6.62
C THR A 51 2.04 16.85 -5.85
N ASP A 52 3.36 16.93 -5.94
CA ASP A 52 4.14 18.03 -5.35
C ASP A 52 3.78 19.41 -5.91
N ASP A 53 3.26 19.48 -7.13
CA ASP A 53 2.68 20.69 -7.74
C ASP A 53 1.17 20.89 -7.45
N GLY A 54 0.60 20.13 -6.52
CA GLY A 54 -0.75 20.36 -5.97
C GLY A 54 -1.91 19.79 -6.78
N ARG A 55 -1.66 19.04 -7.87
CA ARG A 55 -2.73 18.38 -8.62
C ARG A 55 -3.22 17.14 -7.89
N ARG A 56 -4.54 17.00 -7.76
CA ARG A 56 -5.20 15.90 -7.05
C ARG A 56 -5.31 14.64 -7.91
N PHE A 57 -4.95 13.50 -7.33
CA PHE A 57 -5.26 12.21 -7.92
C PHE A 57 -6.74 11.87 -7.72
N LYS A 58 -7.39 11.43 -8.79
CA LYS A 58 -8.74 10.86 -8.79
C LYS A 58 -8.65 9.35 -8.65
N SER A 59 -9.57 8.75 -7.92
CA SER A 59 -9.68 7.31 -7.93
C SER A 59 -10.37 6.83 -9.21
N ASN A 60 -9.78 5.84 -9.88
CA ASN A 60 -10.30 5.24 -11.09
C ASN A 60 -10.23 3.71 -11.00
N HIS A 61 -11.02 3.02 -11.83
CA HIS A 61 -10.96 1.58 -11.95
C HIS A 61 -11.08 1.13 -13.41
N ALA A 62 -10.49 -0.02 -13.71
CA ALA A 62 -10.59 -0.66 -15.01
C ALA A 62 -10.90 -2.15 -14.82
N CYS A 63 -11.69 -2.73 -15.73
CA CYS A 63 -12.02 -4.15 -15.71
C CYS A 63 -11.32 -4.85 -16.88
N LYS A 64 -10.70 -6.01 -16.61
CA LYS A 64 -10.23 -6.95 -17.65
C LYS A 64 -10.84 -8.31 -17.38
N GLY A 65 -11.83 -8.70 -18.18
CA GLY A 65 -12.69 -9.84 -17.89
C GLY A 65 -13.42 -9.64 -16.55
N ARG A 66 -13.38 -10.63 -15.66
CA ARG A 66 -14.00 -10.57 -14.31
C ARG A 66 -13.15 -9.82 -13.27
N LYS A 67 -11.91 -9.44 -13.59
CA LYS A 67 -10.98 -8.81 -12.63
C LYS A 67 -11.04 -7.29 -12.72
N ARG A 68 -11.29 -6.63 -11.57
CA ARG A 68 -11.29 -5.17 -11.41
C ARG A 68 -9.95 -4.70 -10.84
N TYR A 69 -9.32 -3.76 -11.54
CA TYR A 69 -8.11 -3.05 -11.12
C TYR A 69 -8.49 -1.64 -10.68
N ARG A 70 -7.86 -1.12 -9.63
CA ARG A 70 -8.11 0.21 -9.08
C ARG A 70 -6.82 1.01 -9.08
N TYR A 71 -6.93 2.30 -9.36
CA TYR A 71 -5.80 3.21 -9.52
C TYR A 71 -6.10 4.58 -8.91
N TYR A 72 -5.06 5.25 -8.42
CA TYR A 72 -5.03 6.70 -8.29
C TYR A 72 -4.50 7.27 -9.60
N VAL A 73 -5.20 8.23 -10.20
CA VAL A 73 -4.87 8.81 -11.51
C VAL A 73 -4.83 10.32 -11.45
N VAL A 74 -3.77 10.93 -11.97
CA VAL A 74 -3.66 12.38 -12.16
C VAL A 74 -3.25 12.68 -13.59
N ASP A 75 -3.86 13.70 -14.17
CA ASP A 75 -3.52 14.16 -15.51
C ASP A 75 -2.17 14.91 -15.45
N GLN A 76 -1.28 14.62 -16.40
CA GLN A 76 -0.01 15.34 -16.49
C GLN A 76 -0.19 16.63 -17.29
N ALA A 77 0.40 17.71 -16.77
CA ALA A 77 0.52 18.99 -17.46
C ALA A 77 1.47 18.82 -18.65
N SER A 78 1.07 19.37 -19.79
CA SER A 78 1.84 19.36 -21.03
C SER A 78 2.51 20.71 -21.25
N ASP A 79 3.79 20.73 -21.60
CA ASP A 79 4.48 21.95 -22.03
C ASP A 79 4.12 22.40 -23.47
N ALA A 80 3.21 21.71 -24.17
CA ALA A 80 2.99 21.96 -25.60
C ALA A 80 1.58 21.60 -26.15
N GLY A 81 0.51 21.72 -25.35
CA GLY A 81 -0.87 21.55 -25.84
C GLY A 81 -1.28 20.12 -26.27
N VAL A 82 -0.36 19.14 -26.22
CA VAL A 82 -0.66 17.71 -26.41
C VAL A 82 -0.85 17.07 -25.03
N PRO A 83 -1.98 16.39 -24.75
CA PRO A 83 -2.22 15.78 -23.45
C PRO A 83 -1.09 14.81 -23.06
N GLY A 84 -0.41 15.08 -21.95
CA GLY A 84 0.55 14.15 -21.36
C GLY A 84 -0.17 12.87 -20.92
N ASN A 85 0.49 11.71 -21.03
CA ASN A 85 -0.12 10.46 -20.60
C ASN A 85 -0.34 10.49 -19.07
N PRO A 86 -1.57 10.25 -18.56
CA PRO A 86 -1.85 10.40 -17.13
C PRO A 86 -1.05 9.42 -16.29
N MET A 87 -0.59 9.91 -15.14
CA MET A 87 0.13 9.12 -14.14
C MET A 87 -0.88 8.24 -13.42
N ARG A 88 -0.59 6.94 -13.34
CA ARG A 88 -1.45 5.94 -12.68
C ARG A 88 -0.65 5.20 -11.62
N ILE A 89 -1.21 5.11 -10.41
CA ILE A 89 -0.64 4.36 -9.28
C ILE A 89 -1.63 3.29 -8.87
N PRO A 90 -1.27 1.99 -8.86
CA PRO A 90 -2.13 0.96 -8.32
C PRO A 90 -2.48 1.27 -6.87
N ASN A 91 -3.78 1.29 -6.55
CA ASN A 91 -4.21 1.70 -5.21
C ASN A 91 -3.65 0.78 -4.11
N GLY A 92 -3.64 -0.54 -4.34
CA GLY A 92 -3.09 -1.49 -3.39
C GLY A 92 -1.60 -1.30 -3.09
N GLU A 93 -0.83 -0.72 -4.01
CA GLU A 93 0.59 -0.41 -3.78
C GLU A 93 0.75 0.87 -2.95
N LEU A 94 0.02 1.95 -3.29
CA LEU A 94 0.08 3.20 -2.54
C LEU A 94 -0.51 3.06 -1.13
N ASP A 95 -1.67 2.42 -1.01
CA ASP A 95 -2.32 2.16 0.29
C ASP A 95 -1.37 1.38 1.21
N ALA A 96 -0.67 0.37 0.65
CA ALA A 96 0.30 -0.41 1.40
C ALA A 96 1.51 0.41 1.85
N ALA A 97 2.08 1.23 0.95
CA ALA A 97 3.24 2.06 1.26
C ALA A 97 2.95 3.08 2.36
N VAL A 98 1.80 3.75 2.26
CA VAL A 98 1.36 4.75 3.22
C VAL A 98 1.13 4.10 4.59
N SER A 99 0.38 2.99 4.66
CA SER A 99 0.17 2.28 5.92
C SER A 99 1.49 1.79 6.53
N GLN A 100 2.42 1.28 5.73
CA GLN A 100 3.72 0.84 6.24
C GLN A 100 4.60 1.98 6.75
N LEU A 101 4.57 3.14 6.07
CA LEU A 101 5.30 4.31 6.55
C LEU A 101 4.77 4.74 7.92
N ILE A 102 3.45 4.76 8.10
CA ILE A 102 2.82 5.05 9.39
C ILE A 102 3.18 4.00 10.44
N CYS A 103 3.06 2.70 10.11
CA CYS A 103 3.42 1.62 11.03
C CYS A 103 4.89 1.70 11.48
N LYS A 104 5.81 2.06 10.57
CA LYS A 104 7.24 2.20 10.89
C LYS A 104 7.45 3.26 11.97
N GLU A 105 6.81 4.41 11.84
CA GLU A 105 6.94 5.49 12.83
C GLU A 105 6.23 5.14 14.15
N LEU A 106 5.09 4.42 14.10
CA LEU A 106 4.39 3.94 15.30
C LEU A 106 5.15 2.85 16.09
N GLN A 107 6.20 2.24 15.52
CA GLN A 107 7.08 1.33 16.28
C GLN A 107 7.86 2.06 17.37
N ASP A 108 8.12 3.35 17.19
CA ASP A 108 8.72 4.23 18.19
C ASP A 108 7.79 5.44 18.43
N PRO A 109 6.73 5.26 19.25
CA PRO A 109 5.75 6.31 19.47
C PRO A 109 6.36 7.55 20.14
N PHE A 110 7.43 7.39 20.94
CA PHE A 110 8.11 8.51 21.56
C PHE A 110 8.84 9.38 20.53
N ALA A 111 9.59 8.77 19.61
CA ALA A 111 10.23 9.50 18.53
C ALA A 111 9.20 10.21 17.62
N LEU A 112 8.08 9.55 17.33
CA LEU A 112 7.00 10.13 16.54
C LEU A 112 6.38 11.36 17.22
N LEU A 113 6.09 11.27 18.53
CA LEU A 113 5.53 12.36 19.32
C LEU A 113 6.52 13.51 19.52
N PHE A 114 7.80 13.20 19.72
CA PHE A 114 8.87 14.20 19.77
C PHE A 114 8.98 14.96 18.43
N LYS A 115 8.92 14.24 17.31
CA LYS A 115 8.89 14.85 15.97
C LYS A 115 7.64 15.71 15.73
N ALA A 116 6.55 15.45 16.45
CA ALA A 116 5.32 16.25 16.42
C ALA A 116 5.32 17.43 17.39
N ASP A 117 6.44 17.67 18.08
CA ASP A 117 6.57 18.71 19.09
C ASP A 117 5.49 18.61 20.19
N VAL A 118 5.19 17.37 20.60
CA VAL A 118 4.18 17.09 21.63
C VAL A 118 4.87 16.98 22.97
N GLU A 119 4.51 17.87 23.89
CA GLU A 119 4.92 17.77 25.29
C GLU A 119 4.15 16.64 25.99
N LEU A 120 4.87 15.65 26.50
CA LEU A 120 4.29 14.49 27.19
C LEU A 120 4.29 14.68 28.70
N ARG A 121 3.13 14.50 29.33
CA ARG A 121 3.02 14.45 30.79
C ARG A 121 3.26 13.02 31.27
N PRO A 122 3.67 12.81 32.53
CA PRO A 122 3.85 11.46 33.08
C PRO A 122 2.61 10.54 32.93
N SER A 123 1.39 11.11 33.00
CA SER A 123 0.14 10.38 32.78
C SER A 123 -0.04 9.90 31.33
N ASP A 124 0.52 10.60 30.34
CA ASP A 124 0.42 10.24 28.93
C ASP A 124 1.34 9.07 28.58
N ILE A 125 2.48 8.98 29.27
CA ILE A 125 3.47 7.90 29.13
C ILE A 125 2.89 6.56 29.61
N ALA A 126 2.15 6.58 30.72
CA ALA A 126 1.54 5.40 31.31
C ALA A 126 0.56 4.74 30.31
N GLY A 127 0.89 3.55 29.82
CA GLY A 127 0.07 2.82 28.85
C GLY A 127 0.15 3.34 27.41
N LEU A 128 1.14 4.17 27.07
CA LEU A 128 1.35 4.62 25.68
C LEU A 128 1.63 3.44 24.74
N GLU A 129 2.52 2.55 25.13
CA GLU A 129 2.91 1.37 24.34
C GLU A 129 1.72 0.50 23.89
N PRO A 130 0.81 0.02 24.77
CA PRO A 130 -0.32 -0.78 24.34
C PRO A 130 -1.30 0.00 23.42
N ARG A 131 -1.47 1.32 23.63
CA ARG A 131 -2.29 2.17 22.76
C ARG A 131 -1.65 2.32 21.37
N ALA A 132 -0.34 2.56 21.32
CA ALA A 132 0.43 2.61 20.08
C ALA A 132 0.39 1.27 19.33
N GLN A 133 0.53 0.15 20.04
CA GLN A 133 0.47 -1.18 19.45
C GLN A 133 -0.91 -1.51 18.88
N ALA A 134 -1.99 -1.09 19.56
CA ALA A 134 -3.35 -1.25 19.05
C ALA A 134 -3.58 -0.44 17.76
N MET A 135 -3.12 0.81 17.73
CA MET A 135 -3.18 1.64 16.53
C MET A 135 -2.31 1.09 15.40
N LEU A 136 -1.08 0.64 15.70
CA LEU A 136 -0.22 -0.02 14.73
C LEU A 136 -0.90 -1.24 14.11
N ALA A 137 -1.55 -2.08 14.92
CA ALA A 137 -2.28 -3.25 14.43
C ALA A 137 -3.46 -2.86 13.52
N ALA A 138 -4.19 -1.79 13.86
CA ALA A 138 -5.28 -1.27 13.03
C ALA A 138 -4.75 -0.71 11.70
N VAL A 139 -3.65 0.03 11.71
CA VAL A 139 -2.99 0.56 10.50
C VAL A 139 -2.41 -0.56 9.63
N ASP A 140 -1.79 -1.60 10.22
CA ASP A 140 -1.26 -2.77 9.48
C ASP A 140 -2.36 -3.56 8.78
N GLN A 141 -3.52 -3.68 9.44
CA GLN A 141 -4.73 -4.26 8.85
C GLN A 141 -5.43 -3.34 7.85
N ARG A 142 -4.92 -2.11 7.67
CA ARG A 142 -5.49 -1.05 6.83
C ARG A 142 -6.95 -0.78 7.20
N ASP A 143 -7.23 -0.73 8.49
CA ASP A 143 -8.53 -0.29 8.98
C ASP A 143 -8.84 1.09 8.40
N TYR A 144 -9.93 1.17 7.66
CA TYR A 144 -10.22 2.34 6.82
C TYR A 144 -10.35 3.61 7.65
N PHE A 145 -11.02 3.53 8.81
CA PHE A 145 -11.27 4.70 9.65
C PHE A 145 -9.98 5.17 10.32
N THR A 146 -9.24 4.25 10.93
CA THR A 146 -7.99 4.56 11.63
C THR A 146 -6.97 5.17 10.66
N VAL A 147 -6.74 4.54 9.51
CA VAL A 147 -5.75 5.07 8.55
C VAL A 147 -6.21 6.41 7.98
N ARG A 148 -7.50 6.55 7.63
CA ARG A 148 -8.00 7.77 7.01
C ARG A 148 -8.05 8.96 7.98
N SER A 149 -8.37 8.74 9.25
CA SER A 149 -8.38 9.81 10.26
C SER A 149 -6.98 10.35 10.51
N LEU A 150 -5.96 9.49 10.47
CA LEU A 150 -4.57 9.87 10.68
C LEU A 150 -3.98 10.70 9.53
N ILE A 151 -4.52 10.62 8.31
CA ILE A 151 -3.90 11.22 7.13
C ILE A 151 -4.61 12.53 6.76
N ARG A 152 -3.87 13.64 6.82
CA ARG A 152 -4.30 14.92 6.26
C ARG A 152 -4.18 14.94 4.74
N LYS A 153 -3.02 14.54 4.21
CA LYS A 153 -2.75 14.39 2.77
C LYS A 153 -1.55 13.48 2.49
N VAL A 154 -1.48 12.98 1.27
CA VAL A 154 -0.36 12.20 0.72
C VAL A 154 0.17 12.94 -0.50
N ILE A 155 1.45 13.27 -0.51
CA ILE A 155 2.10 13.98 -1.62
C ILE A 155 3.01 13.01 -2.36
N ILE A 156 2.81 12.91 -3.67
CA ILE A 156 3.63 12.13 -4.59
C ILE A 156 4.58 13.08 -5.32
N GLY A 157 5.84 13.06 -4.94
CA GLY A 157 6.90 13.77 -5.65
C GLY A 157 7.53 12.92 -6.74
N SER A 158 8.45 13.53 -7.49
CA SER A 158 9.20 12.83 -8.54
C SER A 158 10.00 11.62 -8.02
N SER A 159 10.54 11.68 -6.80
CA SER A 159 11.36 10.61 -6.21
C SER A 159 11.01 10.26 -4.76
N TYR A 160 9.85 10.68 -4.28
CA TYR A 160 9.43 10.46 -2.90
C TYR A 160 7.92 10.36 -2.76
N VAL A 161 7.49 9.77 -1.65
CA VAL A 161 6.13 9.91 -1.13
C VAL A 161 6.21 10.49 0.26
N GLU A 162 5.39 11.50 0.49
CA GLU A 162 5.22 12.13 1.79
C GLU A 162 3.81 11.87 2.29
N VAL A 163 3.69 11.46 3.55
CA VAL A 163 2.42 11.34 4.26
C VAL A 163 2.40 12.42 5.32
N GLN A 164 1.43 13.32 5.23
CA GLN A 164 1.16 14.29 6.27
C GLN A 164 0.13 13.74 7.21
N LEU A 165 0.54 13.48 8.45
CA LEU A 165 -0.35 13.03 9.49
C LEU A 165 -1.00 14.19 10.20
N ASP A 166 -2.26 14.02 10.57
CA ASP A 166 -3.00 14.94 11.43
C ASP A 166 -2.62 14.67 12.89
N VAL A 167 -1.98 15.65 13.54
CA VAL A 167 -1.46 15.46 14.90
C VAL A 167 -2.59 15.33 15.91
N SER A 168 -3.70 16.06 15.73
CA SER A 168 -4.86 15.94 16.61
C SER A 168 -5.46 14.53 16.54
N ALA A 169 -5.59 13.95 15.34
CA ALA A 169 -6.06 12.58 15.17
C ALA A 169 -5.09 11.56 15.79
N LEU A 170 -3.78 11.78 15.66
CA LEU A 170 -2.75 10.93 16.28
C LEU A 170 -2.85 10.96 17.81
N LEU A 171 -2.95 12.14 18.43
CA LEU A 171 -3.06 12.31 19.87
C LEU A 171 -4.35 11.67 20.41
N ASN A 172 -5.47 11.88 19.74
CA ASN A 172 -6.74 11.25 20.09
C ASN A 172 -6.65 9.71 20.00
N GLY A 173 -6.02 9.18 18.95
CA GLY A 173 -5.80 7.74 18.78
C GLY A 173 -4.88 7.14 19.84
N LEU A 174 -3.90 7.91 20.33
CA LEU A 174 -3.03 7.54 21.43
C LEU A 174 -3.62 7.89 22.81
N ALA A 175 -4.82 8.48 22.89
CA ALA A 175 -5.41 9.01 24.14
C ALA A 175 -4.45 9.93 24.92
N ILE A 176 -3.72 10.79 24.22
CA ILE A 176 -2.85 11.82 24.81
C ILE A 176 -3.64 13.12 24.82
N ALA A 177 -3.75 13.76 26.00
CA ALA A 177 -4.42 15.05 26.08
C ALA A 177 -3.40 16.17 25.81
N GLY A 178 -3.68 16.99 24.80
CA GLY A 178 -2.84 18.12 24.43
C GLY A 178 -3.41 18.81 23.20
N VAL A 179 -3.06 20.08 23.03
CA VAL A 179 -3.31 20.81 21.78
C VAL A 179 -1.99 20.76 21.01
N PRO A 180 -1.98 20.23 19.78
CA PRO A 180 -0.75 20.19 19.00
C PRO A 180 -0.31 21.61 18.65
N HIS A 181 1.02 21.83 18.60
CA HIS A 181 1.58 23.09 18.12
C HIS A 181 1.38 23.23 16.61
N ASP A 182 1.74 22.18 15.88
CA ASP A 182 1.51 22.04 14.45
C ASP A 182 0.34 21.10 14.16
N ASP A 183 -0.51 21.49 13.22
CA ASP A 183 -1.64 20.65 12.77
C ASP A 183 -1.19 19.31 12.15
N THR A 184 0.03 19.27 11.59
CA THR A 184 0.51 18.12 10.83
C THR A 184 2.00 17.81 11.01
N ILE A 185 2.35 16.52 10.91
CA ILE A 185 3.73 16.07 10.76
C ILE A 185 3.96 15.37 9.41
N ALA A 186 5.13 15.60 8.81
CA ALA A 186 5.50 15.01 7.53
C ALA A 186 6.38 13.75 7.70
N LEU A 187 5.93 12.63 7.12
CA LEU A 187 6.67 11.39 7.00
C LEU A 187 7.11 11.22 5.55
N LYS A 188 8.41 11.16 5.27
CA LYS A 188 8.96 11.05 3.91
C LYS A 188 9.60 9.68 3.68
N ALA A 189 9.28 9.06 2.56
CA ALA A 189 9.94 7.86 2.06
C ALA A 189 10.40 8.08 0.61
N ALA A 190 11.57 7.56 0.26
CA ALA A 190 12.03 7.52 -1.12
C ALA A 190 11.09 6.66 -1.98
N ALA A 191 10.82 7.08 -3.20
CA ALA A 191 10.00 6.38 -4.18
C ALA A 191 10.68 6.41 -5.54
N ARG A 192 10.69 5.30 -6.28
CA ARG A 192 11.18 5.30 -7.67
C ARG A 192 10.00 5.37 -8.63
N THR A 193 9.81 6.53 -9.26
CA THR A 193 8.93 6.66 -10.42
C THR A 193 9.55 5.92 -11.61
N MET A 194 8.97 4.79 -12.03
CA MET A 194 9.35 4.19 -13.31
C MET A 194 8.72 5.01 -14.43
N ARG A 195 9.54 5.86 -15.06
CA ARG A 195 9.22 6.73 -16.21
C ARG A 195 9.06 5.92 -17.51
N THR A 196 8.33 4.81 -17.46
CA THR A 196 7.98 3.95 -18.60
C THR A 196 6.49 3.64 -18.59
N GLY A 197 5.70 4.69 -18.81
CA GLY A 197 4.38 4.64 -19.43
C GLY A 197 3.23 3.88 -18.76
N LYS A 198 3.41 3.08 -17.69
CA LYS A 198 2.31 2.22 -17.18
C LYS A 198 2.11 2.05 -15.67
N ALA A 199 3.01 2.44 -14.77
CA ALA A 199 2.69 2.48 -13.33
C ALA A 199 3.81 3.15 -12.52
N VAL A 200 3.43 3.88 -11.48
CA VAL A 200 4.34 4.28 -10.39
C VAL A 200 4.38 3.14 -9.39
N ARG A 201 5.57 2.62 -9.08
CA ARG A 201 5.77 1.60 -8.06
C ARG A 201 6.55 2.19 -6.90
N LEU A 202 6.01 2.04 -5.69
CA LEU A 202 6.70 2.46 -4.49
C LEU A 202 7.76 1.42 -4.13
N VAL A 203 9.00 1.87 -4.05
CA VAL A 203 10.15 1.03 -3.74
C VAL A 203 10.70 1.54 -2.42
N GLN A 204 10.60 0.74 -1.35
CA GLN A 204 11.30 1.05 -0.11
C GLN A 204 12.81 1.16 -0.38
N GLN A 205 13.57 1.85 0.49
CA GLN A 205 15.03 2.08 0.35
C GLN A 205 15.86 0.81 0.03
N ASN A 206 15.31 -0.39 0.24
CA ASN A 206 15.94 -1.68 -0.01
C ASN A 206 15.50 -2.37 -1.33
N GLY A 207 14.78 -1.70 -2.24
CA GLY A 207 14.32 -2.32 -3.49
C GLY A 207 13.08 -3.21 -3.37
N ARG A 208 12.36 -3.14 -2.23
CA ARG A 208 11.25 -4.04 -1.87
C ARG A 208 9.88 -3.37 -2.02
N SER A 209 8.89 -4.15 -2.48
CA SER A 209 7.49 -3.73 -2.56
C SER A 209 6.92 -3.55 -1.16
N PRO A 210 6.08 -2.54 -0.92
CA PRO A 210 5.41 -2.35 0.35
C PRO A 210 4.30 -3.37 0.63
N ASN A 211 4.13 -4.40 -0.21
CA ASN A 211 3.29 -5.52 0.18
C ASN A 211 4.04 -6.35 1.21
N ARG A 212 3.44 -6.56 2.41
CA ARG A 212 3.91 -7.52 3.43
C ARG A 212 4.47 -8.74 2.72
N ALA A 213 5.68 -9.17 3.06
CA ALA A 213 6.39 -10.30 2.44
C ALA A 213 5.44 -11.51 2.39
N LYS A 214 4.73 -11.64 1.28
CA LYS A 214 3.73 -12.67 1.04
C LYS A 214 4.34 -13.55 -0.02
N PRO A 215 4.33 -14.88 0.17
CA PRO A 215 4.81 -15.80 -0.84
C PRO A 215 4.16 -15.46 -2.18
N ASN A 216 4.94 -15.37 -3.25
CA ASN A 216 4.36 -15.24 -4.57
C ASN A 216 3.74 -16.59 -4.97
N LEU A 217 2.50 -16.83 -4.54
CA LEU A 217 1.80 -18.12 -4.68
C LEU A 217 1.64 -18.57 -6.14
N GLU A 218 1.64 -17.62 -7.08
CA GLU A 218 1.62 -17.94 -8.51
C GLU A 218 2.97 -18.50 -8.95
N LEU A 219 4.06 -17.85 -8.55
CA LEU A 219 5.42 -18.28 -8.86
C LEU A 219 5.81 -19.56 -8.14
N ALA A 220 5.38 -19.73 -6.89
CA ALA A 220 5.52 -20.99 -6.14
C ALA A 220 4.83 -22.15 -6.87
N ARG A 221 3.60 -21.95 -7.37
CA ARG A 221 2.89 -22.94 -8.20
C ARG A 221 3.64 -23.25 -9.49
N HIS A 222 4.23 -22.25 -10.14
CA HIS A 222 5.06 -22.47 -11.32
C HIS A 222 6.30 -23.32 -11.03
N ILE A 223 6.96 -23.15 -9.87
CA ILE A 223 8.11 -23.98 -9.48
C ILE A 223 7.67 -25.44 -9.25
N VAL A 224 6.56 -25.66 -8.56
CA VAL A 224 6.01 -27.01 -8.36
C VAL A 224 5.74 -27.68 -9.70
N LYS A 225 5.01 -26.99 -10.59
CA LYS A 225 4.67 -27.50 -11.92
C LYS A 225 5.92 -27.72 -12.81
N ALA A 226 6.95 -26.89 -12.67
CA ALA A 226 8.22 -27.07 -13.36
C ALA A 226 8.96 -28.34 -12.89
N ARG A 227 8.92 -28.65 -11.59
CA ARG A 227 9.51 -29.88 -11.01
C ARG A 227 8.78 -31.13 -11.47
N GLU A 228 7.44 -31.10 -11.49
CA GLU A 228 6.61 -32.18 -12.02
C GLU A 228 6.96 -32.48 -13.48
N TRP A 229 6.92 -31.45 -14.34
CA TRP A 229 7.25 -31.59 -15.75
C TRP A 229 8.70 -32.01 -15.98
N TRP A 230 9.66 -31.55 -15.18
CA TRP A 230 11.03 -32.03 -15.26
C TRP A 230 11.14 -33.51 -14.90
N SER A 231 10.39 -33.99 -13.91
CA SER A 231 10.34 -35.40 -13.54
C SER A 231 9.78 -36.26 -14.66
N GLU A 232 8.74 -35.80 -15.34
CA GLU A 232 8.17 -36.47 -16.52
C GLU A 232 9.16 -36.49 -17.70
N LEU A 233 9.80 -35.37 -18.01
CA LEU A 233 10.80 -35.28 -19.08
C LEU A 233 12.03 -36.15 -18.80
N LYS A 234 12.38 -36.35 -17.51
CA LYS A 234 13.50 -37.19 -17.10
C LYS A 234 13.25 -38.67 -17.37
N SER A 235 11.99 -39.13 -17.46
CA SER A 235 11.70 -40.53 -17.83
C SER A 235 12.09 -40.84 -19.27
N GLY A 236 12.14 -39.82 -20.14
CA GLY A 236 12.49 -39.95 -21.56
C GLY A 236 11.31 -40.31 -22.47
N ASP A 237 10.19 -40.74 -21.91
CA ASP A 237 8.99 -41.17 -22.67
C ASP A 237 8.12 -39.99 -23.13
N ILE A 238 8.21 -38.87 -22.42
CA ILE A 238 7.40 -37.67 -22.63
C ILE A 238 8.30 -36.57 -23.17
N ARG A 239 7.91 -35.92 -24.28
CA ARG A 239 8.60 -34.75 -24.81
C ARG A 239 7.87 -33.46 -24.43
N ILE A 240 8.56 -32.32 -24.54
CA ILE A 240 7.99 -30.98 -24.31
C ILE A 240 6.70 -30.76 -25.14
N ALA A 241 6.66 -31.27 -26.38
CA ALA A 241 5.50 -31.17 -27.25
C ALA A 241 4.28 -31.94 -26.71
N ASP A 242 4.50 -33.05 -25.99
CA ASP A 242 3.42 -33.87 -25.44
C ASP A 242 2.82 -33.21 -24.21
N ILE A 243 3.65 -32.63 -23.34
CA ILE A 243 3.20 -31.79 -22.22
C ILE A 243 2.43 -30.57 -22.73
N ALA A 244 2.95 -29.90 -23.76
CA ALA A 244 2.30 -28.75 -24.38
C ALA A 244 0.91 -29.09 -24.92
N ARG A 245 0.78 -30.23 -25.62
CA ARG A 245 -0.50 -30.72 -26.14
C ARG A 245 -1.49 -31.07 -25.03
N ARG A 246 -1.02 -31.79 -23.98
CA ARG A 246 -1.83 -32.19 -22.82
C ARG A 246 -2.41 -30.98 -22.08
N GLU A 247 -1.62 -29.93 -21.94
CA GLU A 247 -1.97 -28.76 -21.13
C GLU A 247 -2.62 -27.64 -21.96
N GLY A 248 -2.69 -27.79 -23.29
CA GLY A 248 -3.20 -26.75 -24.20
C GLY A 248 -2.30 -25.51 -24.26
N LEU A 249 -0.98 -25.69 -24.14
CA LEU A 249 0.02 -24.63 -24.05
C LEU A 249 0.98 -24.61 -25.23
N ASN A 250 1.71 -23.51 -25.41
CA ASN A 250 2.75 -23.40 -26.41
C ASN A 250 4.02 -24.17 -25.97
N PRO A 251 4.66 -25.01 -26.81
CA PRO A 251 5.89 -25.72 -26.48
C PRO A 251 7.03 -24.82 -25.98
N SER A 252 7.19 -23.62 -26.54
CA SER A 252 8.16 -22.62 -26.09
C SER A 252 7.85 -22.12 -24.67
N TRP A 253 6.57 -22.04 -24.31
CA TRP A 253 6.15 -21.68 -22.95
C TRP A 253 6.44 -22.81 -21.96
N VAL A 254 6.16 -24.06 -22.33
CA VAL A 254 6.50 -25.24 -21.51
C VAL A 254 8.01 -25.32 -21.30
N SER A 255 8.82 -25.15 -22.34
CA SER A 255 10.28 -25.10 -22.25
C SER A 255 10.77 -24.02 -21.28
N ARG A 256 10.20 -22.82 -21.34
CA ARG A 256 10.51 -21.73 -20.39
C ARG A 256 10.07 -22.03 -18.96
N MET A 257 8.97 -22.75 -18.77
CA MET A 257 8.49 -23.12 -17.44
C MET A 257 9.38 -24.15 -16.78
N VAL A 258 9.76 -25.21 -17.50
CA VAL A 258 10.63 -26.28 -17.00
C VAL A 258 11.96 -25.73 -16.46
N ARG A 259 12.48 -24.64 -17.05
CA ARG A 259 13.71 -23.99 -16.58
C ARG A 259 13.64 -23.49 -15.13
N LEU A 260 12.45 -23.21 -14.61
CA LEU A 260 12.29 -22.78 -13.21
C LEU A 260 12.70 -23.88 -12.21
N ASN A 261 12.75 -25.14 -12.64
CA ASN A 261 13.29 -26.23 -11.84
C ASN A 261 14.77 -26.02 -11.45
N PHE A 262 15.54 -25.29 -12.27
CA PHE A 262 16.97 -25.07 -12.08
C PHE A 262 17.32 -23.75 -11.39
N LEU A 263 16.34 -23.09 -10.76
CA LEU A 263 16.61 -21.89 -9.97
C LEU A 263 17.49 -22.21 -8.77
N ALA A 264 18.42 -21.30 -8.46
CA ALA A 264 19.24 -21.37 -7.26
C ALA A 264 18.37 -21.45 -6.00
N PRO A 265 18.75 -22.25 -4.99
CA PRO A 265 17.98 -22.41 -3.75
C PRO A 265 17.61 -21.07 -3.08
N ALA A 266 18.57 -20.13 -3.00
CA ALA A 266 18.33 -18.81 -2.44
C ALA A 266 17.26 -17.99 -3.20
N VAL A 267 17.10 -18.20 -4.52
CA VAL A 267 16.04 -17.55 -5.30
C VAL A 267 14.69 -18.19 -4.98
N VAL A 268 14.64 -19.52 -4.85
CA VAL A 268 13.42 -20.24 -4.44
C VAL A 268 12.99 -19.82 -3.04
N GLU A 269 13.92 -19.75 -2.09
CA GLU A 269 13.69 -19.24 -0.74
C GLU A 269 13.16 -17.81 -0.77
N ALA A 270 13.77 -16.91 -1.56
CA ALA A 270 13.29 -15.53 -1.70
C ALA A 270 11.86 -15.44 -2.27
N ILE A 271 11.47 -16.37 -3.14
CA ILE A 271 10.11 -16.46 -3.70
C ILE A 271 9.11 -16.87 -2.62
N PHE A 272 9.43 -17.89 -1.82
CA PHE A 272 8.57 -18.37 -0.74
C PHE A 272 8.52 -17.40 0.44
N ALA A 273 9.63 -16.75 0.77
CA ALA A 273 9.72 -15.73 1.79
C ALA A 273 9.07 -14.40 1.35
N GLY A 274 8.73 -14.23 0.07
CA GLY A 274 8.19 -12.98 -0.47
C GLY A 274 9.20 -11.83 -0.43
N THR A 275 10.50 -12.14 -0.44
CA THR A 275 11.63 -11.19 -0.37
C THR A 275 12.30 -10.96 -1.72
N LEU A 276 11.79 -11.60 -2.79
CA LEU A 276 12.30 -11.42 -4.15
C LEU A 276 12.17 -9.94 -4.57
N PRO A 277 13.26 -9.30 -5.07
CA PRO A 277 13.22 -7.93 -5.57
C PRO A 277 12.14 -7.70 -6.64
N ASP A 278 11.45 -6.56 -6.58
CA ASP A 278 10.24 -6.30 -7.38
C ASP A 278 10.45 -6.24 -8.90
N HIS A 279 11.69 -5.99 -9.33
CA HIS A 279 12.07 -5.99 -10.74
C HIS A 279 12.16 -7.43 -11.30
N LEU A 280 12.24 -8.43 -10.43
CA LEU A 280 12.25 -9.85 -10.78
C LEU A 280 10.83 -10.38 -10.90
N GLY A 281 10.15 -9.96 -11.96
CA GLY A 281 8.84 -10.51 -12.33
C GLY A 281 8.95 -11.96 -12.84
N PRO A 282 7.81 -12.68 -12.95
CA PRO A 282 7.76 -14.03 -13.50
C PRO A 282 8.40 -14.17 -14.90
N ASP A 283 8.40 -13.09 -15.68
CA ASP A 283 8.96 -13.05 -17.04
C ASP A 283 10.50 -13.04 -17.04
N LEU A 284 11.12 -12.49 -16.01
CA LEU A 284 12.59 -12.45 -15.89
C LEU A 284 13.15 -13.79 -15.40
N LEU A 285 12.42 -14.49 -14.53
CA LEU A 285 12.77 -15.87 -14.12
C LEU A 285 12.58 -16.88 -15.25
N ARG A 286 11.74 -16.56 -16.24
CA ARG A 286 11.55 -17.34 -17.47
C ARG A 286 12.39 -16.82 -18.65
N HIS A 287 13.32 -15.91 -18.38
CA HIS A 287 14.11 -15.28 -19.43
C HIS A 287 15.00 -16.32 -20.15
N PRO A 288 15.03 -16.33 -21.50
CA PRO A 288 15.75 -17.36 -22.24
C PRO A 288 17.26 -17.37 -22.01
N LYS A 289 17.84 -16.23 -21.57
CA LYS A 289 19.26 -16.07 -21.24
C LYS A 289 19.57 -16.22 -19.75
N LEU A 290 18.63 -16.69 -18.92
CA LEU A 290 18.93 -16.94 -17.51
C LEU A 290 20.04 -18.01 -17.42
N PRO A 291 21.17 -17.73 -16.76
CA PRO A 291 22.27 -18.69 -16.65
C PRO A 291 21.86 -19.98 -15.93
N LEU A 292 22.53 -21.10 -16.20
CA LEU A 292 22.32 -22.35 -15.47
C LEU A 292 23.14 -22.41 -14.18
N SER A 293 24.27 -21.70 -14.12
CA SER A 293 25.09 -21.60 -12.90
C SER A 293 24.35 -20.81 -11.82
N TRP A 294 24.19 -21.39 -10.63
CA TRP A 294 23.53 -20.69 -9.52
C TRP A 294 24.23 -19.38 -9.13
N GLN A 295 25.57 -19.33 -9.15
CA GLN A 295 26.30 -18.10 -8.86
C GLN A 295 26.03 -17.01 -9.91
N GLU A 296 25.93 -17.39 -11.18
CA GLU A 296 25.61 -16.45 -12.25
C GLU A 296 24.14 -16.05 -12.23
N GLN A 297 23.23 -16.95 -11.84
CA GLN A 297 21.82 -16.61 -11.62
C GLN A 297 21.68 -15.55 -10.53
N LEU A 298 22.36 -15.71 -9.40
CA LEU A 298 22.32 -14.74 -8.30
C LEU A 298 22.84 -13.37 -8.73
N LYS A 299 23.93 -13.32 -9.51
CA LYS A 299 24.45 -12.07 -10.09
C LYS A 299 23.48 -11.47 -11.11
N PHE A 300 22.95 -12.28 -12.02
CA PHE A 300 22.02 -11.85 -13.06
C PHE A 300 20.70 -11.32 -12.49
N LEU A 301 20.23 -11.93 -11.40
CA LEU A 301 19.00 -11.57 -10.71
C LEU A 301 19.23 -10.57 -9.55
N ALA A 302 20.46 -10.17 -9.27
CA ALA A 302 20.80 -9.32 -8.12
C ALA A 302 20.20 -9.83 -6.78
N VAL A 303 20.22 -11.15 -6.56
CA VAL A 303 19.78 -11.80 -5.31
C VAL A 303 21.01 -12.20 -4.49
N THR A 304 21.06 -11.81 -3.22
CA THR A 304 22.13 -12.21 -2.30
C THR A 304 21.88 -13.63 -1.79
N ALA A 305 22.86 -14.52 -1.91
CA ALA A 305 22.83 -15.79 -1.18
C ALA A 305 22.92 -15.52 0.32
N HIS A 306 22.07 -16.15 1.13
CA HIS A 306 22.35 -16.29 2.54
C HIS A 306 23.56 -17.20 2.70
N LYS A 307 24.63 -16.68 3.31
CA LYS A 307 25.69 -17.53 3.85
C LYS A 307 25.09 -18.23 5.06
N ASN A 308 24.94 -19.55 4.96
CA ASN A 308 24.73 -20.40 6.13
C ASN A 308 25.89 -20.27 7.11
#